data_AF-A0A2U9CV15-F1
#
_entry.id   AF-A0A2U9CV15-F1
#
_cell.length_a   1.000
_cell.length_b   1.000
_cell.length_c   1.000
_cell.angle_alpha   90.00
_cell.angle_beta   90.00
_cell.angle_gamma   90.00
#
_symmetry.space_group_name_H-M   'P 1'
#
loop_
_entity.id
_entity.type
_entity.pdbx_description
1 polymer ?
#
loop_
_entity_poly.entity_id
_entity_poly.type
_entity_poly.pdbx_seq_one_letter_code
_entity_poly.pdbx_strand_id
1 'polypeptide(L)'
;MAMRKGLKFKTSNKLVITSAAFQDHITRSLLLSNLSLSDPLPRCKREGPRNPQARRTVQETGLQWQDWREASEYVLDPAPPPLTLAQKMGLVAAPAERLMEDEWMQVKARSAQQGESTQPCAICREEFRLQPQVLLSCSHVFHRACLQAFERFSGRKCCPMCRREQYETRLIHDAARLFRHHCATRIQACWRGYVARKWYRHTRKTVSPKDKRLRRKFFEAKTSVPAAGE
;
A
#
# COMPACT_ATOMS: atom_id res chain seq x y z
N MET A 1 -8.07 60.59 -53.14
CA MET A 1 -9.07 59.54 -52.84
C MET A 1 -8.70 58.89 -51.52
N ALA A 2 -9.62 58.97 -50.56
CA ALA A 2 -9.40 58.68 -49.16
C ALA A 2 -9.56 57.19 -48.80
N MET A 3 -8.85 56.80 -47.74
CA MET A 3 -9.17 55.75 -46.78
C MET A 3 -9.18 54.29 -47.29
N ARG A 4 -8.01 53.63 -47.25
CA ARG A 4 -7.96 52.18 -47.03
C ARG A 4 -8.42 51.91 -45.59
N LYS A 5 -9.61 51.33 -45.50
CA LYS A 5 -10.32 50.93 -44.29
C LYS A 5 -9.39 50.13 -43.35
N GLY A 6 -9.14 50.71 -42.18
CA GLY A 6 -8.68 49.94 -41.02
C GLY A 6 -9.76 48.98 -40.54
N LEU A 7 -9.40 48.12 -39.59
CA LEU A 7 -10.23 47.16 -38.83
C LEU A 7 -10.17 45.68 -39.28
N LYS A 8 -8.98 45.06 -39.34
CA LYS A 8 -8.84 43.58 -39.21
C LYS A 8 -7.63 43.10 -38.38
N PHE A 9 -6.91 44.00 -37.71
CA PHE A 9 -5.67 43.63 -37.01
C PHE A 9 -5.89 42.84 -35.71
N LYS A 10 -6.94 43.16 -34.93
CA LYS A 10 -7.20 42.53 -33.62
C LYS A 10 -7.69 41.08 -33.73
N THR A 11 -8.53 40.77 -34.72
CA THR A 11 -9.01 39.40 -34.97
C THR A 11 -7.92 38.49 -35.52
N SER A 12 -7.02 39.01 -36.37
CA SER A 12 -5.85 38.29 -36.88
C SER A 12 -4.92 37.82 -35.74
N ASN A 13 -4.59 38.72 -34.80
CA ASN A 13 -3.72 38.36 -33.68
C ASN A 13 -4.32 37.29 -32.76
N LYS A 14 -5.64 37.34 -32.50
CA LYS A 14 -6.32 36.31 -31.71
C LYS A 14 -6.30 34.95 -32.41
N LEU A 15 -6.47 34.93 -33.73
CA LEU A 15 -6.40 33.71 -34.53
C LEU A 15 -4.99 33.11 -34.55
N VAL A 16 -3.96 33.95 -34.63
CA VAL A 16 -2.55 33.51 -34.57
C VAL A 16 -2.23 32.91 -33.20
N ILE A 17 -2.62 33.56 -32.09
CA ILE A 17 -2.36 33.06 -30.73
C ILE A 17 -3.09 31.74 -30.48
N THR A 18 -4.36 31.63 -30.87
CA THR A 18 -5.14 30.39 -30.72
C THR A 18 -4.56 29.25 -31.57
N SER A 19 -4.13 29.53 -32.80
CA SER A 19 -3.46 28.54 -33.67
C SER A 19 -2.14 28.06 -33.07
N ALA A 20 -1.31 28.96 -32.55
CA ALA A 20 -0.07 28.61 -31.86
C ALA A 20 -0.32 27.77 -30.59
N ALA A 21 -1.37 28.09 -29.83
CA ALA A 21 -1.78 27.31 -28.66
C ALA A 21 -2.19 25.87 -29.04
N PHE A 22 -2.93 25.68 -30.13
CA PHE A 22 -3.27 24.35 -30.63
C PHE A 22 -2.06 23.58 -31.15
N GLN A 23 -1.14 24.25 -31.86
CA GLN A 23 0.10 23.61 -32.33
C GLN A 23 0.97 23.12 -31.15
N ASP A 24 1.14 23.93 -30.09
CA ASP A 24 1.80 23.50 -28.84
C ASP A 24 1.09 22.29 -28.23
N HIS A 25 -0.24 22.33 -28.14
CA HIS A 25 -1.02 21.24 -27.56
C HIS A 25 -0.88 19.93 -28.32
N ILE A 26 -1.02 19.96 -29.65
CA ILE A 26 -0.87 18.79 -30.52
C ILE A 26 0.55 18.24 -30.40
N THR A 27 1.56 19.11 -30.46
CA THR A 27 2.98 18.70 -30.37
C THR A 27 3.27 18.03 -29.03
N ARG A 28 2.85 18.64 -27.90
CA ARG A 28 3.07 18.06 -26.57
C ARG A 28 2.28 16.77 -26.36
N SER A 29 1.02 16.72 -26.77
CA SER A 29 0.14 15.55 -26.61
C SER A 29 0.65 14.34 -27.40
N LEU A 30 1.03 14.54 -28.66
CA LEU A 30 1.52 13.46 -29.53
C LEU A 30 2.94 12.99 -29.16
N LEU A 31 3.82 13.88 -28.70
CA LEU A 31 5.16 13.49 -28.25
C LEU A 31 5.14 12.73 -26.92
N LEU A 32 4.26 13.10 -25.98
CA LEU A 32 4.07 12.37 -24.72
C LEU A 32 3.44 10.98 -24.97
N SER A 33 2.52 10.88 -25.93
CA SER A 33 1.84 9.62 -26.26
C SER A 33 2.78 8.61 -26.94
N ASN A 34 3.66 9.06 -27.84
CA ASN A 34 4.56 8.17 -28.58
C ASN A 34 5.80 7.73 -27.78
N LEU A 35 6.22 8.47 -26.75
CA LEU A 35 7.35 8.08 -25.89
C LEU A 35 6.93 7.18 -24.72
N SER A 36 5.65 7.19 -24.34
CA SER A 36 5.12 6.34 -23.26
C SER A 36 4.89 4.87 -23.67
N LEU A 37 4.95 4.54 -24.97
CA LEU A 37 4.80 3.16 -25.48
C LEU A 37 6.12 2.39 -25.61
N SER A 38 7.25 3.03 -25.33
CA SER A 38 8.55 2.35 -25.23
C SER A 38 8.83 2.00 -23.77
N ASP A 39 8.38 0.82 -23.33
CA ASP A 39 8.93 0.14 -22.15
C ASP A 39 10.46 0.02 -22.34
N PRO A 40 11.30 0.54 -21.42
CA PRO A 40 12.71 0.21 -21.44
C PRO A 40 12.86 -1.29 -21.14
N LEU A 41 13.20 -2.08 -22.16
CA LEU A 41 13.65 -3.46 -21.97
C LEU A 41 14.71 -3.49 -20.87
N PRO A 42 14.69 -4.46 -19.94
CA PRO A 42 15.71 -4.56 -18.90
C PRO A 42 17.05 -4.79 -19.59
N ARG A 43 17.93 -3.78 -19.54
CA ARG A 43 19.32 -3.92 -19.95
C ARG A 43 20.00 -4.84 -18.94
N CYS A 44 20.04 -6.14 -19.22
CA CYS A 44 20.91 -7.08 -18.53
C CYS A 44 22.34 -6.56 -18.63
N LYS A 45 22.84 -5.95 -17.54
CA LYS A 45 24.27 -5.79 -17.36
C LYS A 45 24.85 -7.19 -17.19
N ARG A 46 25.64 -7.62 -18.17
CA ARG A 46 26.51 -8.78 -18.05
C ARG A 46 27.53 -8.46 -16.96
N GLU A 47 27.37 -9.05 -15.78
CA GLU A 47 28.44 -9.18 -14.79
C GLU A 47 29.50 -10.12 -15.38
N GLY A 48 30.75 -9.64 -15.48
CA GLY A 48 31.87 -10.47 -15.91
C GLY A 48 32.22 -11.54 -14.86
N PRO A 49 32.96 -12.59 -15.23
CA PRO A 49 33.25 -13.70 -14.34
C PRO A 49 34.14 -13.24 -13.18
N ARG A 50 33.65 -13.39 -11.93
CA ARG A 50 34.42 -13.15 -10.72
C ARG A 50 35.05 -14.45 -10.20
N ASN A 51 36.37 -14.38 -10.03
CA ASN A 51 37.29 -15.40 -9.54
C ASN A 51 36.89 -15.93 -8.14
N PRO A 52 36.79 -17.26 -7.92
CA PRO A 52 36.37 -17.82 -6.65
C PRO A 52 37.57 -18.11 -5.74
N GLN A 53 38.12 -17.09 -5.07
CA GLN A 53 39.06 -17.29 -3.96
C GLN A 53 39.26 -16.00 -3.14
N ALA A 54 38.34 -15.72 -2.22
CA ALA A 54 38.61 -14.85 -1.08
C ALA A 54 37.75 -15.30 0.10
N ARG A 55 38.43 -15.90 1.07
CA ARG A 55 37.90 -16.47 2.31
C ARG A 55 37.92 -15.38 3.40
N ARG A 56 37.01 -15.51 4.38
CA ARG A 56 36.91 -14.77 5.67
C ARG A 56 36.15 -13.43 5.54
N THR A 57 35.23 -13.04 6.41
CA THR A 57 35.00 -13.36 7.83
C THR A 57 33.54 -13.09 8.14
N VAL A 58 32.87 -13.98 8.88
CA VAL A 58 31.53 -13.74 9.44
C VAL A 58 31.69 -12.66 10.51
N GLN A 59 31.23 -11.44 10.22
CA GLN A 59 30.90 -10.46 11.24
C GLN A 59 29.38 -10.39 11.31
N GLU A 60 28.86 -10.86 12.44
CA GLU A 60 27.50 -10.64 12.91
C GLU A 60 27.22 -9.13 12.91
N THR A 61 26.68 -8.64 11.79
CA THR A 61 26.14 -7.29 11.74
C THR A 61 24.76 -7.39 12.37
N GLY A 62 24.70 -6.92 13.62
CA GLY A 62 23.50 -6.89 14.44
C GLY A 62 22.29 -6.41 13.65
N LEU A 63 21.17 -7.07 13.91
CA LEU A 63 19.83 -6.73 13.43
C LEU A 63 19.60 -5.23 13.66
N GLN A 64 19.88 -4.46 12.62
CA GLN A 64 19.60 -3.05 12.57
C GLN A 64 18.09 -2.99 12.43
N TRP A 65 17.40 -2.83 13.57
CA TRP A 65 16.00 -2.46 13.60
C TRP A 65 15.92 -1.08 12.96
N GLN A 66 15.90 -1.05 11.63
CA GLN A 66 15.50 0.12 10.87
C GLN A 66 14.09 0.44 11.36
N ASP A 67 14.06 1.55 12.07
CA ASP A 67 12.92 2.29 12.53
C ASP A 67 11.68 1.97 11.68
N TRP A 68 10.72 1.26 12.26
CA TRP A 68 9.41 0.99 11.67
C TRP A 68 8.56 2.28 11.58
N ARG A 69 9.21 3.43 11.39
CA ARG A 69 8.61 4.71 11.11
C ARG A 69 7.73 4.51 9.88
N GLU A 70 6.45 4.84 10.04
CA GLU A 70 5.38 4.68 9.04
C GLU A 70 5.95 4.76 7.63
N ALA A 71 5.90 3.63 6.90
CA ALA A 71 6.19 3.64 5.49
C ALA A 71 5.31 4.72 4.86
N SER A 72 5.95 5.78 4.36
CA SER A 72 5.26 6.98 3.90
C SER A 72 4.24 6.57 2.85
N GLU A 73 2.97 6.92 3.07
CA GLU A 73 1.92 6.68 2.10
C GLU A 73 2.10 7.67 0.95
N TYR A 74 2.33 7.17 -0.26
CA TYR A 74 2.51 8.00 -1.46
C TYR A 74 1.60 7.56 -2.60
N VAL A 75 1.27 8.51 -3.47
CA VAL A 75 0.51 8.27 -4.71
C VAL A 75 1.43 7.58 -5.71
N LEU A 76 1.00 6.44 -6.26
CA LEU A 76 1.80 5.65 -7.20
C LEU A 76 1.79 6.23 -8.62
N ASP A 77 0.74 6.97 -8.98
CA ASP A 77 0.56 7.51 -10.33
C ASP A 77 1.56 8.63 -10.64
N PRO A 78 2.09 8.72 -11.87
CA PRO A 78 3.04 9.77 -12.27
C PRO A 78 2.38 11.15 -12.32
N ALA A 79 3.21 12.21 -12.21
CA ALA A 79 2.71 13.57 -12.21
C ALA A 79 2.02 13.93 -13.52
N PRO A 80 0.84 14.61 -13.48
CA PRO A 80 0.21 15.06 -14.69
C PRO A 80 1.18 16.02 -15.39
N PRO A 81 1.28 15.92 -16.74
CA PRO A 81 2.17 16.79 -17.48
C PRO A 81 1.76 18.25 -17.30
N PRO A 82 2.70 19.20 -17.38
CA PRO A 82 2.40 20.61 -17.25
C PRO A 82 1.40 21.05 -18.32
N LEU A 83 0.40 21.84 -17.92
CA LEU A 83 -0.67 22.32 -18.80
C LEU A 83 -0.12 22.99 -20.05
N THR A 84 -0.65 22.58 -21.20
CA THR A 84 -0.38 23.17 -22.51
C THR A 84 -0.95 24.59 -22.61
N LEU A 85 -0.46 25.39 -23.54
CA LEU A 85 -0.97 26.75 -23.73
C LEU A 85 -2.47 26.75 -24.06
N ALA A 86 -2.95 25.80 -24.89
CA ALA A 86 -4.37 25.66 -25.19
C ALA A 86 -5.23 25.37 -23.96
N GLN A 87 -4.74 24.56 -23.02
CA GLN A 87 -5.44 24.25 -21.77
C GLN A 87 -5.48 25.45 -20.84
N LYS A 88 -4.37 26.18 -20.70
CA LYS A 88 -4.31 27.43 -19.91
C LYS A 88 -5.26 28.51 -20.47
N MET A 89 -5.46 28.51 -21.78
CA MET A 89 -6.38 29.44 -22.46
C MET A 89 -7.84 28.96 -22.49
N GLY A 90 -8.14 27.78 -21.93
CA GLY A 90 -9.50 27.21 -21.94
C GLY A 90 -10.01 26.77 -23.31
N LEU A 91 -9.12 26.63 -24.30
CA LEU A 91 -9.46 26.14 -25.65
C LEU A 91 -9.61 24.61 -25.68
N VAL A 92 -8.91 23.91 -24.77
CA VAL A 92 -8.97 22.47 -24.56
C VAL A 92 -9.15 22.21 -23.07
N ALA A 93 -9.94 21.20 -22.71
CA ALA A 93 -10.11 20.82 -21.30
C ALA A 93 -8.75 20.45 -20.67
N ALA A 94 -8.48 21.02 -19.49
CA ALA A 94 -7.33 20.60 -18.69
C ALA A 94 -7.50 19.12 -18.29
N PRO A 95 -6.40 18.36 -18.16
CA PRO A 95 -6.48 17.02 -17.59
C PRO A 95 -7.08 17.10 -16.18
N ALA A 96 -7.76 16.04 -15.75
CA ALA A 96 -8.29 15.98 -14.39
C ALA A 96 -7.16 16.28 -13.39
N GLU A 97 -7.41 17.25 -12.52
CA GLU A 97 -6.45 17.64 -11.50
C GLU A 97 -6.26 16.49 -10.52
N ARG A 98 -5.02 16.34 -10.04
CA ARG A 98 -4.72 15.30 -9.07
C ARG A 98 -5.53 15.49 -7.80
N LEU A 99 -5.93 14.39 -7.20
CA LEU A 99 -6.50 14.42 -5.86
C LEU A 99 -5.53 15.07 -4.88
N MET A 100 -6.03 16.07 -4.17
CA MET A 100 -5.29 16.77 -3.12
C MET A 100 -5.11 15.86 -1.90
N GLU A 101 -4.14 16.19 -1.04
CA GLU A 101 -3.87 15.40 0.17
C GLU A 101 -5.11 15.31 1.08
N ASP A 102 -5.88 16.41 1.18
CA ASP A 102 -7.13 16.47 1.94
C ASP A 102 -8.23 15.56 1.36
N GLU A 103 -8.30 15.44 0.03
CA GLU A 103 -9.24 14.55 -0.64
C GLU A 103 -8.85 13.09 -0.41
N TRP A 104 -7.55 12.78 -0.45
CA TRP A 104 -7.06 11.46 -0.08
C TRP A 104 -7.36 11.11 1.38
N MET A 105 -7.26 12.08 2.29
CA MET A 105 -7.65 11.87 3.68
C MET A 105 -9.13 11.49 3.79
N GLN A 106 -10.01 12.13 3.01
CA GLN A 106 -11.43 11.77 2.96
C GLN A 106 -11.67 10.39 2.35
N VAL A 107 -10.97 10.04 1.27
CA VAL A 107 -11.05 8.71 0.64
C VAL A 107 -10.60 7.63 1.63
N LYS A 108 -9.52 7.88 2.36
CA LYS A 108 -9.00 6.97 3.39
C LYS A 108 -9.98 6.83 4.56
N ALA A 109 -10.55 7.94 5.03
CA ALA A 109 -11.58 7.92 6.07
C ALA A 109 -12.80 7.09 5.66
N ARG A 110 -13.26 7.23 4.41
CA ARG A 110 -14.36 6.41 3.86
C ARG A 110 -14.00 4.93 3.81
N SER A 111 -12.81 4.59 3.32
CA SER A 111 -12.32 3.21 3.26
C SER A 111 -12.20 2.58 4.65
N ALA A 112 -11.73 3.35 5.64
CA ALA A 112 -11.68 2.93 7.03
C ALA A 112 -13.06 2.70 7.63
N GLN A 113 -14.04 3.56 7.33
CA GLN A 113 -15.44 3.38 7.77
C GLN A 113 -16.08 2.13 7.16
N GLN A 114 -15.77 1.83 5.90
CA GLN A 114 -16.23 0.61 5.23
C GLN A 114 -15.50 -0.65 5.70
N GLY A 115 -14.38 -0.49 6.40
CA GLY A 115 -13.56 -1.62 6.86
C GLY A 115 -12.86 -2.36 5.72
N GLU A 116 -12.58 -1.68 4.60
CA GLU A 116 -12.07 -2.31 3.39
C GLU A 116 -10.71 -3.00 3.61
N SER A 117 -9.87 -2.45 4.50
CA SER A 117 -8.58 -3.04 4.90
C SER A 117 -8.71 -4.27 5.81
N THR A 118 -9.89 -4.50 6.40
CA THR A 118 -10.18 -5.69 7.22
C THR A 118 -10.74 -6.82 6.36
N GLN A 119 -11.42 -6.49 5.26
CA GLN A 119 -11.94 -7.48 4.31
C GLN A 119 -10.79 -8.09 3.49
N PRO A 120 -10.94 -9.34 3.01
CA PRO A 120 -9.96 -9.92 2.10
C PRO A 120 -9.94 -9.19 0.76
N CYS A 121 -8.81 -9.25 0.05
CA CYS A 121 -8.69 -8.65 -1.28
C CYS A 121 -9.71 -9.27 -2.24
N ALA A 122 -10.56 -8.45 -2.88
CA ALA A 122 -11.61 -8.98 -3.76
C ALA A 122 -11.10 -9.69 -5.02
N ILE A 123 -9.82 -9.52 -5.40
CA ILE A 123 -9.22 -10.17 -6.57
C ILE A 123 -8.75 -11.59 -6.23
N CYS A 124 -7.89 -11.75 -5.22
CA CYS A 124 -7.33 -13.07 -4.84
C CYS A 124 -8.07 -13.77 -3.69
N ARG A 125 -8.98 -13.07 -3.00
CA ARG A 125 -9.74 -13.54 -1.83
C ARG A 125 -8.89 -13.87 -0.60
N GLU A 126 -7.67 -13.35 -0.55
CA GLU A 126 -6.75 -13.51 0.58
C GLU A 126 -6.71 -12.27 1.47
N GLU A 127 -6.42 -12.47 2.75
CA GLU A 127 -6.13 -11.38 3.70
C GLU A 127 -4.87 -10.61 3.29
N PHE A 128 -4.89 -9.29 3.50
CA PHE A 128 -3.78 -8.42 3.14
C PHE A 128 -2.48 -8.68 3.93
N ARG A 129 -2.60 -9.01 5.22
CA ARG A 129 -1.46 -9.25 6.13
C ARG A 129 -0.39 -8.15 5.99
N LEU A 130 0.86 -8.52 5.69
CA LEU A 130 1.99 -7.61 5.52
C LEU A 130 2.22 -7.19 4.05
N GLN A 131 1.36 -7.62 3.13
CA GLN A 131 1.55 -7.32 1.71
C GLN A 131 1.23 -5.85 1.40
N PRO A 132 1.93 -5.23 0.42
CA PRO A 132 1.65 -3.86 0.00
C PRO A 132 0.22 -3.72 -0.53
N GLN A 133 -0.50 -2.75 0.02
CA GLN A 133 -1.87 -2.43 -0.34
C GLN A 133 -1.95 -1.13 -1.11
N VAL A 134 -2.96 -1.03 -1.95
CA VAL A 134 -3.28 0.17 -2.70
C VAL A 134 -4.73 0.56 -2.46
N LEU A 135 -4.93 1.83 -2.13
CA LEU A 135 -6.22 2.49 -2.03
C LEU A 135 -6.49 3.23 -3.33
N LEU A 136 -7.66 2.97 -3.92
CA LEU A 136 -8.12 3.68 -5.10
C LEU A 136 -8.89 4.95 -4.71
N SER A 137 -8.96 5.93 -5.60
CA SER A 137 -9.82 7.13 -5.44
C SER A 137 -11.31 6.80 -5.21
N CYS A 138 -11.75 5.61 -5.64
CA CYS A 138 -13.08 5.08 -5.37
C CYS A 138 -13.25 4.37 -4.02
N SER A 139 -12.31 4.56 -3.09
CA SER A 139 -12.25 3.98 -1.73
C SER A 139 -12.11 2.45 -1.59
N HIS A 140 -11.87 1.73 -2.69
CA HIS A 140 -11.61 0.28 -2.67
C HIS A 140 -10.12 -0.02 -2.45
N VAL A 141 -9.82 -1.14 -1.78
CA VAL A 141 -8.45 -1.55 -1.44
C VAL A 141 -8.12 -2.90 -2.07
N PHE A 142 -6.91 -3.01 -2.64
CA PHE A 142 -6.40 -4.24 -3.23
C PHE A 142 -4.92 -4.45 -2.90
N HIS A 143 -4.41 -5.66 -3.12
CA HIS A 143 -2.97 -5.86 -3.17
C HIS A 143 -2.41 -5.11 -4.38
N ARG A 144 -1.24 -4.48 -4.22
CA ARG A 144 -0.53 -3.84 -5.34
C ARG A 144 -0.34 -4.80 -6.51
N ALA A 145 0.11 -6.02 -6.21
CA ALA A 145 0.36 -7.04 -7.23
C ALA A 145 -0.93 -7.49 -7.93
N CYS A 146 -2.02 -7.69 -7.18
CA CYS A 146 -3.30 -8.11 -7.76
C CYS A 146 -3.91 -7.04 -8.65
N LEU A 147 -3.86 -5.77 -8.24
CA LEU A 147 -4.35 -4.66 -9.08
C LEU A 147 -3.53 -4.55 -10.35
N GLN A 148 -2.19 -4.61 -10.24
CA GLN A 148 -1.32 -4.54 -11.41
C GLN A 148 -1.55 -5.71 -12.38
N ALA A 149 -1.78 -6.92 -11.88
CA ALA A 149 -2.12 -8.06 -12.70
C ALA A 149 -3.48 -7.88 -13.40
N PHE A 150 -4.47 -7.33 -12.69
CA PHE A 150 -5.78 -7.03 -13.25
C PHE A 150 -5.70 -5.98 -14.37
N GLU A 151 -4.97 -4.88 -14.16
CA GLU A 151 -4.78 -3.83 -15.17
C GLU A 151 -4.12 -4.37 -16.44
N ARG A 152 -3.10 -5.23 -16.29
CA ARG A 152 -2.43 -5.91 -17.41
C ARG A 152 -3.36 -6.86 -18.17
N PHE A 153 -4.21 -7.59 -17.45
CA PHE A 153 -5.16 -8.53 -18.05
C PHE A 153 -6.32 -7.82 -18.76
N SER A 154 -6.89 -6.80 -18.12
CA SER A 154 -8.01 -6.01 -18.64
C SER A 154 -7.60 -5.08 -19.79
N GLY A 155 -6.31 -4.68 -19.83
CA GLY A 155 -5.82 -3.65 -20.75
C GLY A 155 -6.38 -2.26 -20.48
N ARG A 156 -7.08 -2.09 -19.34
CA ARG A 156 -7.78 -0.87 -18.95
C ARG A 156 -7.58 -0.61 -17.46
N LYS A 157 -7.36 0.65 -17.10
CA LYS A 157 -7.27 1.11 -15.70
C LYS A 157 -8.68 1.35 -15.14
N CYS A 158 -9.35 0.29 -14.70
CA CYS A 158 -10.69 0.33 -14.12
C CYS A 158 -10.80 -0.46 -12.80
N CYS A 159 -11.59 0.04 -11.85
CA CYS A 159 -11.70 -0.62 -10.55
C CYS A 159 -12.39 -1.99 -10.70
N PRO A 160 -11.84 -3.09 -10.16
CA PRO A 160 -12.48 -4.40 -10.22
C PRO A 160 -13.87 -4.48 -9.57
N MET A 161 -14.13 -3.62 -8.57
CA MET A 161 -15.38 -3.63 -7.79
C MET A 161 -16.45 -2.73 -8.40
N CYS A 162 -16.14 -1.46 -8.65
CA CYS A 162 -17.12 -0.46 -9.11
C CYS A 162 -16.94 -0.02 -10.56
N ARG A 163 -15.97 -0.55 -11.29
CA ARG A 163 -15.67 -0.24 -12.70
C ARG A 163 -15.38 1.23 -12.99
N ARG A 164 -15.15 2.06 -11.96
CA ARG A 164 -14.72 3.45 -12.14
C ARG A 164 -13.39 3.46 -12.91
N GLU A 165 -13.36 4.24 -13.97
CA GLU A 165 -12.18 4.42 -14.83
C GLU A 165 -11.33 5.59 -14.32
N GLN A 166 -10.05 5.63 -14.74
CA GLN A 166 -9.14 6.74 -14.48
C GLN A 166 -8.99 7.09 -12.99
N TYR A 167 -8.99 6.07 -12.12
CA TYR A 167 -8.72 6.29 -10.71
C TYR A 167 -7.24 6.64 -10.48
N GLU A 168 -7.00 7.30 -9.35
CA GLU A 168 -5.67 7.40 -8.78
C GLU A 168 -5.46 6.31 -7.72
N THR A 169 -4.20 5.98 -7.48
CA THR A 169 -3.74 4.91 -6.61
C THR A 169 -2.80 5.48 -5.54
N ARG A 170 -3.07 5.15 -4.29
CA ARG A 170 -2.20 5.49 -3.15
C ARG A 170 -1.78 4.23 -2.42
N LEU A 171 -0.49 4.11 -2.13
CA LEU A 171 0.01 3.02 -1.29
C LEU A 171 -0.44 3.24 0.16
N ILE A 172 -1.03 2.22 0.78
CA ILE A 172 -1.47 2.27 2.19
C ILE A 172 -0.91 1.08 2.98
N HIS A 173 -0.87 1.24 4.31
CA HIS A 173 -0.35 0.22 5.24
C HIS A 173 -1.36 -0.18 6.33
N ASP A 174 -2.63 0.17 6.17
CA ASP A 174 -3.66 0.00 7.20
C ASP A 174 -3.85 -1.48 7.58
N ALA A 175 -4.00 -2.40 6.63
CA ALA A 175 -4.18 -3.81 7.00
C ALA A 175 -2.90 -4.42 7.59
N ALA A 176 -1.72 -3.91 7.24
CA ALA A 176 -0.47 -4.35 7.86
C ALA A 176 -0.42 -3.94 9.33
N ARG A 177 -0.89 -2.73 9.65
CA ARG A 177 -1.07 -2.27 11.03
C ARG A 177 -2.09 -3.13 11.79
N LEU A 178 -3.24 -3.41 11.20
CA LEU A 178 -4.26 -4.30 11.80
C LEU A 178 -3.71 -5.72 12.05
N PHE A 179 -3.00 -6.28 11.08
CA PHE A 179 -2.40 -7.61 11.19
C PHE A 179 -1.34 -7.67 12.30
N ARG A 180 -0.48 -6.65 12.42
CA ARG A 180 0.48 -6.54 13.53
C ARG A 180 -0.22 -6.49 14.87
N HIS A 181 -1.31 -5.72 14.98
CA HIS A 181 -2.10 -5.65 16.19
C HIS A 181 -2.72 -7.00 16.55
N HIS A 182 -3.31 -7.70 15.58
CA HIS A 182 -3.86 -9.04 15.77
C HIS A 182 -2.79 -10.05 16.24
N CYS A 183 -1.61 -10.05 15.62
CA CYS A 183 -0.48 -10.88 16.04
C CYS A 183 -0.03 -10.55 17.47
N ALA A 184 0.09 -9.27 17.81
CA ALA A 184 0.44 -8.83 19.16
C ALA A 184 -0.56 -9.35 20.20
N THR A 185 -1.88 -9.21 19.94
CA THR A 185 -2.94 -9.72 20.82
C THR A 185 -2.82 -11.23 21.03
N ARG A 186 -2.55 -12.00 19.97
CA ARG A 186 -2.37 -13.46 20.08
C ARG A 186 -1.15 -13.84 20.93
N ILE A 187 -0.02 -13.17 20.72
CA ILE A 187 1.20 -13.40 21.49
C ILE A 187 0.96 -13.06 22.97
N GLN A 188 0.36 -11.90 23.24
CA GLN A 188 0.02 -11.46 24.59
C GLN A 188 -0.93 -12.43 25.28
N ALA A 189 -1.97 -12.91 24.60
CA ALA A 189 -2.91 -13.88 25.14
C ALA A 189 -2.22 -15.21 25.48
N CYS A 190 -1.34 -15.71 24.59
CA CYS A 190 -0.56 -16.92 24.82
C CYS A 190 0.33 -16.79 26.06
N TRP A 191 1.05 -15.67 26.18
CA TRP A 191 1.93 -15.38 27.31
C TRP A 191 1.16 -15.26 28.62
N ARG A 192 0.08 -14.47 28.65
CA ARG A 192 -0.79 -14.34 29.83
C ARG A 192 -1.33 -15.71 30.27
N GLY A 193 -1.75 -16.53 29.32
CA GLY A 193 -2.18 -17.91 29.59
C GLY A 193 -1.06 -18.79 30.14
N TYR A 194 0.17 -18.67 29.62
CA TYR A 194 1.33 -19.39 30.14
C TYR A 194 1.64 -19.00 31.59
N VAL A 195 1.69 -17.70 31.89
CA VAL A 195 1.92 -17.18 33.26
C VAL A 195 0.85 -17.70 34.22
N ALA A 196 -0.43 -17.61 33.84
CA ALA A 196 -1.54 -18.13 34.65
C ALA A 196 -1.40 -19.63 34.92
N ARG A 197 -1.07 -20.44 33.90
CA ARG A 197 -0.86 -21.88 34.07
C ARG A 197 0.35 -22.20 34.94
N LYS A 198 1.46 -21.46 34.79
CA LYS A 198 2.67 -21.63 35.62
C LYS A 198 2.35 -21.34 37.08
N TRP A 199 1.67 -20.23 37.35
CA TRP A 199 1.21 -19.87 38.69
C TRP A 199 0.25 -20.91 39.25
N TYR A 200 -0.80 -21.28 38.51
CA TYR A 200 -1.78 -22.28 38.94
C TYR A 200 -1.14 -23.64 39.27
N ARG A 201 -0.18 -24.11 38.46
CA ARG A 201 0.58 -25.35 38.73
C ARG A 201 1.38 -25.26 40.03
N HIS A 202 2.00 -24.11 40.30
CA HIS A 202 2.74 -23.90 41.54
C HIS A 202 1.77 -23.87 42.74
N THR A 203 0.73 -23.04 42.69
CA THR A 203 -0.30 -22.93 43.73
C THR A 203 -0.97 -24.27 44.03
N ARG A 204 -1.29 -25.08 43.01
CA ARG A 204 -1.87 -26.42 43.19
C ARG A 204 -0.95 -27.40 43.92
N LYS A 205 0.38 -27.19 43.89
CA LYS A 205 1.36 -28.01 44.62
C LYS A 205 1.61 -27.48 46.05
N THR A 206 1.56 -26.17 46.24
CA THR A 206 1.96 -25.53 47.50
C THR A 206 0.78 -25.20 48.42
N VAL A 207 -0.35 -24.75 47.87
CA VAL A 207 -1.51 -24.27 48.62
C VAL A 207 -2.59 -25.34 48.68
N SER A 208 -3.05 -25.68 49.89
CA SER A 208 -4.13 -26.64 50.08
C SER A 208 -5.47 -26.08 49.61
N PRO A 209 -6.24 -26.80 48.78
CA PRO A 209 -7.58 -26.38 48.37
C PRO A 209 -8.55 -26.23 49.55
N LYS A 210 -9.54 -25.34 49.42
CA LYS A 210 -10.61 -25.17 50.43
C LYS A 210 -11.63 -26.32 50.40
N ASP A 211 -11.90 -26.86 49.22
CA ASP A 211 -12.86 -27.95 49.05
C ASP A 211 -12.40 -29.24 49.74
N LYS A 212 -13.26 -29.81 50.59
CA LYS A 212 -12.95 -31.00 51.41
C LYS A 212 -12.40 -32.17 50.56
N ARG A 213 -13.03 -32.46 49.41
CA ARG A 213 -12.63 -33.56 48.51
C ARG A 213 -11.26 -33.32 47.84
N LEU A 214 -10.98 -32.10 47.38
CA LEU A 214 -9.71 -31.75 46.73
C LEU A 214 -8.58 -31.64 47.76
N ARG A 215 -8.88 -31.17 48.97
CA ARG A 215 -7.95 -31.11 50.10
C ARG A 215 -7.48 -32.50 50.51
N ARG A 216 -8.39 -33.48 50.62
CA ARG A 216 -8.03 -34.88 50.88
C ARG A 216 -7.04 -35.42 49.84
N LYS A 217 -7.39 -35.30 48.55
CA LYS A 217 -6.51 -35.72 47.43
C LYS A 217 -5.14 -35.02 47.43
N PHE A 218 -5.10 -33.74 47.80
CA PHE A 218 -3.86 -32.97 47.90
C PHE A 218 -2.91 -33.53 48.96
N PHE A 219 -3.42 -33.88 50.15
CA PHE A 219 -2.60 -34.46 51.21
C PHE A 219 -2.22 -35.92 50.92
N GLU A 220 -3.15 -36.73 50.39
CA GLU A 220 -2.86 -38.11 49.93
C GLU A 220 -1.68 -38.13 48.95
N ALA A 221 -1.67 -37.21 47.97
CA ALA A 221 -0.58 -37.08 46.99
C ALA A 221 0.76 -36.59 47.57
N LYS A 222 0.77 -35.95 48.75
CA LYS A 222 2.01 -35.53 49.44
C LYS A 222 2.59 -36.64 50.33
N THR A 223 1.74 -37.51 50.87
CA THR A 223 2.14 -38.63 51.73
C THR A 223 2.52 -39.88 50.94
N SER A 224 2.04 -40.03 49.70
CA SER A 224 2.52 -41.05 48.78
C SER A 224 3.96 -40.74 48.37
N VAL A 225 4.92 -41.35 49.06
CA VAL A 225 6.35 -41.34 48.71
C VAL A 225 6.49 -41.83 47.26
N PRO A 226 7.25 -41.16 46.37
CA PRO A 226 7.57 -41.74 45.07
C PRO A 226 8.40 -43.00 45.36
N ALA A 227 7.89 -44.18 44.98
CA ALA A 227 8.68 -45.40 45.00
C ALA A 227 9.98 -45.10 44.25
N ALA A 228 11.09 -45.08 44.99
CA ALA A 228 12.42 -45.02 44.41
C ALA A 228 12.53 -46.24 43.49
N GLY A 229 12.62 -45.99 42.18
CA GLY A 229 12.93 -47.03 41.23
C GLY A 229 14.31 -47.61 41.56
N GLU A 230 14.36 -48.94 41.55
CA GLU A 230 15.57 -49.75 41.54
C GLU A 230 16.53 -49.35 40.41
#